data_AF-A0A2V5PQC8-F1
#
_entry.id   AF-A0A2V5PQC8-F1
#
_cell.length_a   1.000
_cell.length_b   1.000
_cell.length_c   1.000
_cell.angle_alpha   90.00
_cell.angle_beta   90.00
_cell.angle_gamma   90.00
#
_symmetry.space_group_name_H-M   'P 1'
#
loop_
_entity.id
_entity.type
_entity.pdbx_description
1 polymer ?
#
loop_
_entity_poly.entity_id
_entity_poly.type
_entity_poly.pdbx_seq_one_letter_code
_entity_poly.pdbx_strand_id
1 'polypeptide(L)'
;MLELGAGLVSASAQANRPFDGKPWNVSSGNLSVSFIQASPVGAFPRPDFFEAPPSVESQKRLKNLGLVANEDYVAWGAVEREPGQWLWKQHDAVEAALHEAGLKYVVYNWVHFPPVWLRDAPEKRTLMRCLEHGQEVNYLSIFDPRTVEWYDHFYKHLREHFGDRIDDVYACILGPYGEGNYPLKVPDWVNMGHCHEGYWCGDRFAIKAFQITMRRRYASVAKLNKAWGRDYRSFDEILPPKELSDE
;
A
#
# COMPACT_ATOMS: atom_id res chain seq x y z
N MET A 1 -2.59 2.27 -53.44
CA MET A 1 -3.03 0.93 -52.98
C MET A 1 -1.90 0.35 -52.14
N LEU A 2 -1.96 0.53 -50.83
CA LEU A 2 -1.11 -0.16 -49.87
C LEU A 2 -2.04 -1.06 -49.06
N GLU A 3 -1.84 -2.37 -49.15
CA GLU A 3 -2.52 -3.35 -48.29
C GLU A 3 -1.90 -3.27 -46.89
N LEU A 4 -2.70 -2.81 -45.93
CA LEU A 4 -2.40 -2.93 -44.50
C LEU A 4 -2.67 -4.39 -44.09
N GLY A 5 -1.58 -5.14 -43.88
CA GLY A 5 -1.64 -6.46 -43.26
C GLY A 5 -2.24 -6.35 -41.86
N ALA A 6 -3.44 -6.88 -41.69
CA ALA A 6 -4.08 -7.02 -40.40
C ALA A 6 -3.24 -7.98 -39.54
N GLY A 7 -2.60 -7.44 -38.50
CA GLY A 7 -1.91 -8.22 -37.50
C GLY A 7 -2.89 -9.17 -36.81
N LEU A 8 -2.58 -10.47 -36.85
CA LEU A 8 -3.24 -11.49 -36.06
C LEU A 8 -3.08 -11.15 -34.57
N VAL A 9 -4.17 -10.70 -33.95
CA VAL A 9 -4.28 -10.59 -32.50
C VAL A 9 -4.23 -12.00 -31.94
N SER A 10 -3.17 -12.33 -31.18
CA SER A 10 -3.06 -13.60 -30.48
C SER A 10 -4.17 -13.72 -29.44
N ALA A 11 -5.22 -14.49 -29.76
CA ALA A 11 -6.32 -14.83 -28.87
C ALA A 11 -5.93 -15.89 -27.82
N SER A 12 -4.74 -15.78 -27.22
CA SER A 12 -4.16 -16.81 -26.33
C SER A 12 -4.28 -16.48 -24.84
N ALA A 13 -5.33 -15.78 -24.41
CA ALA A 13 -5.51 -15.42 -22.99
C ALA A 13 -6.71 -16.08 -22.30
N GLN A 14 -7.47 -16.95 -22.99
CA GLN A 14 -8.50 -17.77 -22.35
C GLN A 14 -8.36 -19.22 -22.80
N ALA A 15 -7.59 -19.99 -22.06
CA ALA A 15 -7.64 -21.44 -22.17
C ALA A 15 -8.95 -21.91 -21.49
N ASN A 16 -9.95 -22.32 -22.27
CA ASN A 16 -11.12 -23.08 -21.80
C ASN A 16 -10.74 -24.50 -21.34
N ARG A 17 -9.52 -24.69 -20.81
CA ARG A 17 -9.09 -25.97 -20.29
C ARG A 17 -9.87 -26.24 -18.99
N PRO A 18 -10.54 -27.40 -18.87
CA PRO A 18 -11.09 -27.82 -17.60
C PRO A 18 -10.01 -27.77 -16.54
N PHE A 19 -10.40 -27.38 -15.33
CA PHE A 19 -9.53 -27.40 -14.17
C PHE A 19 -8.84 -28.78 -14.04
N ASP A 20 -7.51 -28.80 -13.90
CA ASP A 20 -6.64 -29.97 -14.00
C ASP A 20 -6.63 -30.86 -12.75
N GLY A 21 -7.50 -30.59 -11.77
CA GLY A 21 -7.65 -31.36 -10.54
C GLY A 21 -6.51 -31.18 -9.53
N LYS A 22 -5.52 -30.31 -9.79
CA LYS A 22 -4.50 -29.98 -8.79
C LYS A 22 -5.11 -29.15 -7.67
N PRO A 23 -4.69 -29.31 -6.41
CA PRO A 23 -5.22 -28.50 -5.31
C PRO A 23 -5.20 -27.01 -5.66
N TRP A 24 -6.35 -26.35 -5.57
CA TRP A 24 -6.38 -24.89 -5.58
C TRP A 24 -5.90 -24.43 -4.22
N ASN A 25 -4.89 -23.58 -4.22
CA ASN A 25 -4.46 -22.88 -3.03
C ASN A 25 -5.40 -21.70 -2.83
N VAL A 26 -6.52 -21.92 -2.16
CA VAL A 26 -7.44 -20.84 -1.80
C VAL A 26 -6.86 -20.13 -0.57
N SER A 27 -6.66 -18.82 -0.68
CA SER A 27 -6.45 -17.95 0.48
C SER A 27 -7.71 -17.14 0.77
N SER A 28 -7.85 -16.75 2.03
CA SER A 28 -8.81 -15.77 2.50
C SER A 28 -8.04 -14.65 3.20
N GLY A 29 -8.68 -13.52 3.47
CA GLY A 29 -8.02 -12.42 4.16
C GLY A 29 -8.95 -11.56 5.01
N ASN A 30 -8.46 -10.36 5.34
CA ASN A 30 -9.10 -9.34 6.18
C ASN A 30 -9.19 -9.71 7.67
N LEU A 31 -8.25 -10.48 8.23
CA LEU A 31 -8.14 -10.58 9.68
C LEU A 31 -7.56 -9.28 10.26
N SER A 32 -7.95 -8.94 11.49
CA SER A 32 -7.46 -7.77 12.25
C SER A 32 -7.90 -6.39 11.73
N VAL A 33 -8.95 -6.30 10.90
CA VAL A 33 -9.45 -5.02 10.37
C VAL A 33 -10.01 -4.12 11.48
N SER A 34 -10.77 -4.65 12.43
CA SER A 34 -11.31 -3.85 13.53
C SER A 34 -10.24 -3.40 14.53
N PHE A 35 -9.10 -4.10 14.61
CA PHE A 35 -7.91 -3.72 15.36
C PHE A 35 -7.25 -2.50 14.71
N ILE A 36 -7.16 -2.48 13.38
CA ILE A 36 -6.72 -1.29 12.63
C ILE A 36 -7.70 -0.13 12.88
N GLN A 37 -9.01 -0.37 12.71
CA GLN A 37 -10.05 0.65 12.95
C GLN A 37 -10.00 1.25 14.34
N ALA A 38 -9.67 0.45 15.35
CA ALA A 38 -9.56 0.88 16.73
C ALA A 38 -8.21 1.50 17.10
N SER A 39 -7.20 1.38 16.24
CA SER A 39 -5.87 1.92 16.52
C SER A 39 -5.84 3.46 16.49
N PRO A 40 -4.75 4.10 16.96
CA PRO A 40 -4.59 5.56 16.86
C PRO A 40 -4.64 6.13 15.43
N VAL A 41 -4.32 5.31 14.42
CA VAL A 41 -4.45 5.68 13.00
C VAL A 41 -5.81 5.31 12.41
N GLY A 42 -6.61 4.55 13.16
CA GLY A 42 -7.91 4.01 12.76
C GLY A 42 -9.01 5.05 12.60
N ALA A 43 -10.09 4.67 11.91
CA ALA A 43 -11.27 5.50 11.75
C ALA A 43 -12.08 5.68 13.04
N PHE A 44 -12.00 4.70 13.95
CA PHE A 44 -12.78 4.65 15.19
C PHE A 44 -11.88 4.30 16.39
N PRO A 45 -10.94 5.18 16.80
CA PRO A 45 -9.94 4.86 17.82
C PRO A 45 -10.58 4.45 19.15
N ARG A 46 -10.08 3.35 19.72
CA ARG A 46 -10.48 2.83 21.04
C ARG A 46 -9.23 2.39 21.81
N PRO A 47 -9.07 2.80 23.08
CA PRO A 47 -7.96 2.32 23.90
C PRO A 47 -8.06 0.80 24.09
N ASP A 48 -6.91 0.13 24.16
CA ASP A 48 -6.77 -1.28 24.55
C ASP A 48 -7.66 -2.29 23.81
N PHE A 49 -8.03 -1.98 22.57
CA PHE A 49 -8.86 -2.86 21.74
C PHE A 49 -8.04 -3.99 21.11
N PHE A 50 -8.58 -5.21 21.19
CA PHE A 50 -8.12 -6.41 20.47
C PHE A 50 -9.35 -7.15 19.95
N GLU A 51 -9.22 -7.79 18.81
CA GLU A 51 -10.23 -8.71 18.28
C GLU A 51 -9.96 -10.12 18.78
N ALA A 52 -11.01 -10.93 18.90
CA ALA A 52 -10.81 -12.36 19.07
C ALA A 52 -10.10 -12.91 17.81
N PRO A 53 -9.07 -13.77 17.97
CA PRO A 53 -8.49 -14.46 16.82
C PRO A 53 -9.54 -15.36 16.15
N PRO A 54 -9.34 -15.76 14.89
CA PRO A 54 -10.24 -16.69 14.23
C PRO A 54 -10.35 -18.00 15.02
N SER A 55 -11.57 -18.56 15.12
CA SER A 55 -11.77 -19.87 15.78
C SER A 55 -10.95 -20.95 15.08
N VAL A 56 -10.08 -21.64 15.83
CA VAL A 56 -9.28 -22.76 15.34
C VAL A 56 -10.17 -23.85 14.73
N GLU A 57 -11.31 -24.15 15.34
CA GLU A 57 -12.27 -25.15 14.84
C GLU A 57 -12.79 -24.75 13.45
N SER A 58 -13.22 -23.50 13.29
CA SER A 58 -13.68 -22.97 12.02
C SER A 58 -12.58 -22.99 10.97
N GLN A 59 -11.34 -22.62 11.33
CA GLN A 59 -10.20 -22.64 10.43
C GLN A 59 -9.82 -24.08 10.01
N LYS A 60 -9.88 -25.06 10.92
CA LYS A 60 -9.70 -26.49 10.59
C LYS A 60 -10.77 -26.97 9.60
N ARG A 61 -12.01 -26.53 9.78
CA ARG A 61 -13.09 -26.82 8.82
C ARG A 61 -12.81 -26.22 7.45
N LEU A 62 -12.40 -24.96 7.38
CA LEU A 62 -12.04 -24.30 6.12
C LEU A 62 -10.84 -24.97 5.43
N LYS A 63 -9.83 -25.37 6.21
CA LYS A 63 -8.69 -26.16 5.71
C LYS A 63 -9.14 -27.46 5.06
N ASN A 64 -10.05 -28.20 5.70
CA ASN A 64 -10.63 -29.42 5.13
C ASN A 64 -11.44 -29.19 3.84
N LEU A 65 -11.86 -27.94 3.59
CA LEU A 65 -12.54 -27.52 2.36
C LEU A 65 -11.58 -26.97 1.30
N GLY A 66 -10.26 -26.93 1.57
CA GLY A 66 -9.23 -26.52 0.62
C GLY A 66 -8.60 -25.14 0.88
N LEU A 67 -8.95 -24.45 1.97
CA LEU A 67 -8.23 -23.24 2.38
C LEU A 67 -6.79 -23.61 2.78
N VAL A 68 -5.80 -22.87 2.28
CA VAL A 68 -4.38 -23.12 2.60
C VAL A 68 -3.75 -22.03 3.44
N ALA A 69 -4.31 -20.83 3.40
CA ALA A 69 -3.76 -19.63 4.02
C ALA A 69 -4.89 -18.69 4.43
N ASN A 70 -4.64 -17.89 5.47
CA ASN A 70 -5.48 -16.75 5.79
C ASN A 70 -4.59 -15.54 6.09
N GLU A 71 -5.01 -14.37 5.62
CA GLU A 71 -4.20 -13.16 5.62
C GLU A 71 -4.56 -12.27 6.81
N ASP A 72 -3.52 -11.86 7.55
CA ASP A 72 -3.60 -10.97 8.69
C ASP A 72 -3.08 -9.58 8.34
N TYR A 73 -3.91 -8.57 8.56
CA TYR A 73 -3.60 -7.20 8.20
C TYR A 73 -2.83 -6.55 9.34
N VAL A 74 -1.51 -6.48 9.18
CA VAL A 74 -0.59 -5.89 10.15
C VAL A 74 -0.35 -4.43 9.77
N ALA A 75 -1.09 -3.51 10.40
CA ALA A 75 -0.88 -2.08 10.18
C ALA A 75 0.20 -1.50 11.08
N TRP A 76 1.20 -0.85 10.49
CA TRP A 76 2.31 -0.27 11.23
C TRP A 76 1.83 0.71 12.31
N GLY A 77 0.94 1.64 11.95
CA GLY A 77 0.36 2.59 12.90
C GLY A 77 -0.50 1.97 14.01
N ALA A 78 -0.87 0.70 13.91
CA ALA A 78 -1.58 -0.03 14.96
C ALA A 78 -0.63 -0.75 15.92
N VAL A 79 0.50 -1.26 15.40
CA VAL A 79 1.46 -2.06 16.16
C VAL A 79 2.58 -1.23 16.79
N GLU A 80 2.99 -0.09 16.24
CA GLU A 80 4.00 0.79 16.87
C GLU A 80 3.36 2.11 17.31
N ARG A 81 2.54 2.06 18.37
CA ARG A 81 1.73 3.21 18.80
C ARG A 81 2.58 4.38 19.34
N GLU A 82 3.73 4.07 19.91
CA GLU A 82 4.76 5.02 20.36
C GLU A 82 6.12 4.55 19.82
N PRO A 83 7.12 5.44 19.63
CA PRO A 83 8.41 5.08 19.07
C PRO A 83 9.07 3.91 19.82
N GLY A 84 9.32 2.80 19.11
CA GLY A 84 9.92 1.58 19.66
C GLY A 84 9.04 0.76 20.59
N GLN A 85 7.78 1.14 20.81
CA GLN A 85 6.82 0.40 21.65
C GLN A 85 5.90 -0.42 20.75
N TRP A 86 6.27 -1.69 20.56
CA TRP A 86 5.58 -2.61 19.68
C TRP A 86 4.50 -3.44 20.39
N LEU A 87 3.32 -3.52 19.79
CA LEU A 87 2.17 -4.25 20.28
C LEU A 87 1.81 -5.39 19.32
N TRP A 88 2.37 -6.56 19.57
CA TRP A 88 2.18 -7.75 18.73
C TRP A 88 1.05 -8.68 19.17
N LYS A 89 0.47 -8.43 20.36
CA LYS A 89 -0.51 -9.33 21.00
C LYS A 89 -1.69 -9.75 20.10
N GLN A 90 -2.22 -8.85 19.27
CA GLN A 90 -3.28 -9.19 18.30
C GLN A 90 -2.80 -10.26 17.31
N HIS A 91 -1.64 -10.01 16.72
CA HIS A 91 -1.09 -10.79 15.63
C HIS A 91 -0.47 -12.11 16.12
N ASP A 92 0.09 -12.15 17.34
CA ASP A 92 0.48 -13.41 17.99
C ASP A 92 -0.72 -14.35 18.18
N ALA A 93 -1.88 -13.82 18.56
CA ALA A 93 -3.09 -14.63 18.74
C ALA A 93 -3.64 -15.16 17.41
N VAL A 94 -3.57 -14.36 16.34
CA VAL A 94 -4.00 -14.77 15.00
C VAL A 94 -3.05 -15.82 14.44
N GLU A 95 -1.74 -15.58 14.49
CA GLU A 95 -0.70 -16.51 14.04
C GLU A 95 -0.86 -17.88 14.72
N ALA A 96 -0.92 -17.92 16.05
CA ALA A 96 -1.11 -19.15 16.80
C ALA A 96 -2.39 -19.90 16.38
N ALA A 97 -3.50 -19.20 16.18
CA ALA A 97 -4.76 -19.83 15.77
C ALA A 97 -4.69 -20.44 14.36
N LEU A 98 -4.04 -19.76 13.41
CA LEU A 98 -3.89 -20.28 12.05
C LEU A 98 -2.95 -21.48 11.99
N HIS A 99 -1.80 -21.43 12.67
CA HIS A 99 -0.88 -22.55 12.75
C HIS A 99 -1.46 -23.75 13.50
N GLU A 100 -2.23 -23.54 14.58
CA GLU A 100 -2.94 -24.63 15.26
C GLU A 100 -3.99 -25.28 14.35
N ALA A 101 -4.61 -24.50 13.47
CA ALA A 101 -5.48 -25.01 12.42
C ALA A 101 -4.72 -25.67 11.24
N GLY A 102 -3.40 -25.51 11.21
CA GLY A 102 -2.50 -25.96 10.16
C GLY A 102 -2.66 -25.20 8.85
N LEU A 103 -3.17 -23.96 8.90
CA LEU A 103 -3.14 -23.02 7.79
C LEU A 103 -1.84 -22.24 7.82
N LYS A 104 -1.43 -21.71 6.67
CA LYS A 104 -0.36 -20.72 6.59
C LYS A 104 -0.80 -19.39 7.20
N TYR A 105 0.09 -18.77 7.98
CA TYR A 105 -0.01 -17.40 8.43
C TYR A 105 0.63 -16.46 7.41
N VAL A 106 -0.22 -15.70 6.71
CA VAL A 106 0.21 -14.76 5.68
C VAL A 106 0.07 -13.35 6.21
N VAL A 107 1.17 -12.61 6.23
CA VAL A 107 1.16 -11.22 6.71
C VAL A 107 0.95 -10.27 5.55
N TYR A 108 -0.14 -9.51 5.64
CA TYR A 108 -0.36 -8.35 4.80
C TYR A 108 0.00 -7.08 5.58
N ASN A 109 1.11 -6.46 5.19
CA ASN A 109 1.60 -5.24 5.84
C ASN A 109 0.95 -3.94 5.32
N TRP A 110 0.33 -3.18 6.22
CA TRP A 110 -0.17 -1.82 5.96
C TRP A 110 0.82 -0.79 6.50
N VAL A 111 1.92 -0.58 5.77
CA VAL A 111 3.01 0.34 6.16
C VAL A 111 2.88 1.75 5.59
N HIS A 112 2.00 1.94 4.60
CA HIS A 112 1.81 3.24 3.93
C HIS A 112 1.16 4.29 4.85
N PHE A 113 0.40 3.84 5.86
CA PHE A 113 -0.05 4.67 6.98
C PHE A 113 0.98 4.62 8.11
N PRO A 114 1.76 5.69 8.34
CA PRO A 114 2.71 5.71 9.44
C PRO A 114 1.99 5.84 10.78
N PRO A 115 2.61 5.39 11.88
CA PRO A 115 2.16 5.72 13.23
C PRO A 115 1.96 7.22 13.44
N VAL A 116 1.05 7.58 14.34
CA VAL A 116 0.72 8.97 14.68
C VAL A 116 1.96 9.80 15.02
N TRP A 117 2.88 9.25 15.81
CA TRP A 117 4.11 9.95 16.20
C TRP A 117 5.04 10.28 15.04
N LEU A 118 5.04 9.48 13.96
CA LEU A 118 5.81 9.76 12.75
C LEU A 118 5.02 10.65 11.81
N ARG A 119 3.72 10.37 11.66
CA ARG A 119 2.79 11.20 10.89
C ARG A 119 2.91 12.64 11.33
N ASP A 120 2.94 12.93 12.62
CA ASP A 120 2.91 14.31 13.12
C ASP A 120 4.33 14.93 13.27
N ALA A 121 5.37 14.28 12.74
CA ALA A 121 6.77 14.73 12.73
C ALA A 121 7.26 15.11 11.32
N PRO A 122 6.84 16.26 10.75
CA PRO A 122 7.14 16.64 9.36
C PRO A 122 8.63 16.83 9.05
N GLU A 123 9.47 17.00 10.06
CA GLU A 123 10.93 17.02 9.90
C GLU A 123 11.51 15.63 9.56
N LYS A 124 10.84 14.55 9.96
CA LYS A 124 11.29 13.16 9.79
C LYS A 124 10.75 12.47 8.54
N ARG A 125 9.64 12.98 7.99
CA ARG A 125 8.92 12.35 6.86
C ARG A 125 8.41 13.37 5.86
N THR A 126 7.86 12.89 4.75
CA THR A 126 6.97 13.66 3.87
C THR A 126 5.71 12.83 3.65
N LEU A 127 4.54 13.46 3.67
CA LEU A 127 3.31 12.80 3.27
C LEU A 127 2.99 13.12 1.81
N MET A 128 2.24 12.24 1.16
CA MET A 128 1.70 12.52 -0.17
C MET A 128 0.80 13.75 -0.10
N ARG A 129 0.86 14.57 -1.15
CA ARG A 129 0.15 15.84 -1.21
C ARG A 129 -0.68 15.90 -2.47
N CYS A 130 -1.94 16.25 -2.31
CA CYS A 130 -2.87 16.49 -3.40
C CYS A 130 -2.32 17.62 -4.28
N LEU A 131 -2.25 17.37 -5.59
CA LEU A 131 -1.78 18.35 -6.57
C LEU A 131 -2.79 19.48 -6.77
N GLU A 132 -4.09 19.18 -6.66
CA GLU A 132 -5.18 20.15 -6.82
C GLU A 132 -5.27 21.11 -5.62
N HIS A 133 -5.42 20.55 -4.42
CA HIS A 133 -5.71 21.33 -3.20
C HIS A 133 -4.45 21.71 -2.40
N GLY A 134 -3.30 21.10 -2.71
CA GLY A 134 -2.07 21.31 -1.94
C GLY A 134 -2.14 20.79 -0.51
N GLN A 135 -3.07 19.88 -0.19
CA GLN A 135 -3.29 19.32 1.15
C GLN A 135 -2.68 17.91 1.27
N GLU A 136 -2.22 17.54 2.47
CA GLU A 136 -1.64 16.21 2.74
C GLU A 136 -2.72 15.18 3.05
N VAL A 137 -2.50 13.95 2.57
CA VAL A 137 -3.17 12.74 3.07
C VAL A 137 -2.26 12.07 4.10
N ASN A 138 -2.81 11.23 4.98
CA ASN A 138 -2.01 10.50 5.97
C ASN A 138 -1.19 9.31 5.40
N TYR A 139 -0.71 9.40 4.16
CA TYR A 139 0.17 8.43 3.49
C TYR A 139 1.60 8.96 3.41
N LEU A 140 2.61 8.13 3.71
CA LEU A 140 3.99 8.47 3.41
C LEU A 140 4.20 8.68 1.90
N SER A 141 4.95 9.73 1.54
CA SER A 141 5.29 9.96 0.14
C SER A 141 6.24 8.89 -0.37
N ILE A 142 5.84 8.23 -1.45
CA ILE A 142 6.66 7.23 -2.15
C ILE A 142 7.91 7.83 -2.79
N PHE A 143 7.97 9.16 -2.90
CA PHE A 143 9.09 9.90 -3.49
C PHE A 143 10.11 10.37 -2.44
N ASP A 144 9.75 10.40 -1.16
CA ASP A 144 10.71 10.70 -0.09
C ASP A 144 11.61 9.48 0.12
N PRO A 145 12.94 9.59 -0.11
CA PRO A 145 13.84 8.44 0.03
C PRO A 145 13.84 7.82 1.43
N ARG A 146 13.49 8.61 2.46
CA ARG A 146 13.39 8.16 3.85
C ARG A 146 12.21 7.20 4.07
N THR A 147 11.22 7.18 3.17
CA THR A 147 10.08 6.26 3.27
C THR A 147 10.54 4.80 3.25
N VAL A 148 11.55 4.47 2.44
CA VAL A 148 12.11 3.10 2.41
C VAL A 148 12.84 2.76 3.71
N GLU A 149 13.51 3.74 4.33
CA GLU A 149 14.16 3.55 5.64
C GLU A 149 13.12 3.26 6.74
N TRP A 150 11.98 3.93 6.69
CA TRP A 150 10.85 3.67 7.60
C TRP A 150 10.20 2.31 7.38
N TYR A 151 10.11 1.86 6.13
CA TYR A 151 9.65 0.49 5.84
C TYR A 151 10.64 -0.55 6.34
N ASP A 152 11.95 -0.32 6.17
CA ASP A 152 12.99 -1.20 6.73
C ASP A 152 12.88 -1.29 8.26
N HIS A 153 12.65 -0.16 8.94
CA HIS A 153 12.38 -0.14 10.39
C HIS A 153 11.21 -1.06 10.77
N PHE A 154 10.08 -0.98 10.06
CA PHE A 154 8.94 -1.87 10.31
C PHE A 154 9.26 -3.34 10.02
N TYR A 155 9.81 -3.64 8.83
CA TYR A 155 10.09 -5.02 8.41
C TYR A 155 11.15 -5.69 9.29
N LYS A 156 12.12 -4.93 9.79
CA LYS A 156 13.10 -5.40 10.76
C LYS A 156 12.41 -5.89 12.04
N HIS A 157 11.53 -5.08 12.64
CA HIS A 157 10.86 -5.46 13.89
C HIS A 157 9.81 -6.56 13.69
N LEU A 158 9.14 -6.58 12.54
CA LEU A 158 8.28 -7.69 12.15
C LEU A 158 9.07 -9.01 12.13
N ARG A 159 10.25 -9.01 11.50
CA ARG A 159 11.14 -10.17 11.44
C ARG A 159 11.70 -10.55 12.81
N GLU A 160 12.14 -9.59 13.60
CA GLU A 160 12.67 -9.84 14.95
C GLU A 160 11.62 -10.51 15.86
N HIS A 161 10.34 -10.13 15.73
CA HIS A 161 9.27 -10.69 16.55
C HIS A 161 8.72 -12.03 16.04
N PHE A 162 8.44 -12.14 14.73
CA PHE A 162 7.81 -13.34 14.18
C PHE A 162 8.81 -14.37 13.65
N GLY A 163 9.94 -13.94 13.10
CA GLY A 163 10.91 -14.84 12.51
C GLY A 163 10.29 -15.77 11.47
N ASP A 164 10.49 -17.07 11.65
CA ASP A 164 10.01 -18.12 10.76
C ASP A 164 8.54 -18.52 11.02
N ARG A 165 7.83 -17.81 11.92
CA ARG A 165 6.38 -18.00 12.13
C ARG A 165 5.53 -17.38 11.02
N ILE A 166 6.10 -16.53 10.16
CA ILE A 166 5.41 -16.01 8.98
C ILE A 166 5.69 -16.95 7.81
N ASP A 167 4.65 -17.55 7.25
CA ASP A 167 4.77 -18.45 6.11
C ASP A 167 4.95 -17.71 4.78
N ASP A 168 4.24 -16.60 4.60
CA ASP A 168 4.30 -15.76 3.39
C ASP A 168 4.05 -14.28 3.75
N VAL A 169 4.61 -13.36 2.96
CA VAL A 169 4.44 -11.91 3.13
C VAL A 169 3.91 -11.29 1.84
N TYR A 170 2.90 -10.43 1.97
CA TYR A 170 2.45 -9.59 0.86
C TYR A 170 3.45 -8.43 0.66
N ALA A 171 4.30 -8.55 -0.36
CA ALA A 171 5.44 -7.65 -0.59
C ALA A 171 5.12 -6.39 -1.44
N CYS A 172 3.86 -6.13 -1.80
CA CYS A 172 3.44 -5.06 -2.72
C CYS A 172 1.97 -4.73 -2.40
N ILE A 173 1.41 -3.52 -2.36
CA ILE A 173 1.72 -2.21 -2.90
C ILE A 173 1.22 -1.16 -1.87
N LEU A 174 1.72 0.07 -1.92
CA LEU A 174 1.49 1.14 -0.92
C LEU A 174 0.06 1.71 -0.91
N GLY A 175 -0.88 1.10 -1.62
CA GLY A 175 -2.30 1.39 -1.54
C GLY A 175 -3.04 0.46 -0.57
N PRO A 176 -4.28 0.80 -0.19
CA PRO A 176 -5.13 -0.12 0.55
C PRO A 176 -5.51 -1.29 -0.37
N TYR A 177 -5.88 -2.43 0.22
CA TYR A 177 -6.23 -3.68 -0.49
C TYR A 177 -5.15 -4.31 -1.40
N GLY A 178 -3.92 -3.79 -1.36
CA GLY A 178 -2.73 -4.45 -1.89
C GLY A 178 -2.44 -3.94 -3.28
N GLU A 179 -2.96 -2.75 -3.57
CA GLU A 179 -3.13 -2.22 -4.89
C GLU A 179 -2.16 -1.10 -5.23
N GLY A 180 -1.83 -1.07 -6.51
CA GLY A 180 -0.93 -0.22 -7.29
C GLY A 180 -1.04 1.28 -7.21
N ASN A 181 -1.68 1.84 -6.18
CA ASN A 181 -2.45 3.06 -6.39
C ASN A 181 -1.90 4.27 -5.64
N TYR A 182 -2.25 5.45 -6.15
CA TYR A 182 -2.32 6.64 -5.32
C TYR A 182 -3.37 6.46 -4.20
N PRO A 183 -3.34 7.29 -3.14
CA PRO A 183 -4.25 7.20 -2.00
C PRO A 183 -5.71 6.95 -2.42
N LEU A 184 -6.24 5.79 -2.02
CA LEU A 184 -7.63 5.39 -2.26
C LEU A 184 -8.44 5.63 -0.99
N LYS A 185 -9.65 6.17 -1.14
CA LYS A 185 -10.55 6.46 -0.01
C LYS A 185 -10.97 5.17 0.70
N VAL A 186 -10.48 4.99 1.92
CA VAL A 186 -10.91 3.92 2.85
C VAL A 186 -11.30 4.50 4.23
N PRO A 187 -12.23 5.48 4.28
CA PRO A 187 -12.51 6.26 5.49
C PRO A 187 -13.05 5.43 6.66
N ASP A 188 -13.61 4.26 6.40
CA ASP A 188 -14.15 3.37 7.44
C ASP A 188 -13.08 2.52 8.13
N TRP A 189 -11.83 2.56 7.65
CA TRP A 189 -10.72 1.75 8.19
C TRP A 189 -9.75 2.61 9.00
N VAL A 190 -9.37 3.76 8.44
CA VAL A 190 -8.31 4.62 8.95
C VAL A 190 -8.67 6.08 8.77
N ASN A 191 -8.13 6.93 9.65
CA ASN A 191 -8.22 8.37 9.49
C ASN A 191 -7.32 8.81 8.32
N MET A 192 -7.94 8.95 7.15
CA MET A 192 -7.27 9.35 5.90
C MET A 192 -6.77 10.80 5.92
N GLY A 193 -7.39 11.70 6.68
CA GLY A 193 -7.26 13.15 6.46
C GLY A 193 -7.90 13.58 5.14
N HIS A 194 -7.27 14.49 4.40
CA HIS A 194 -7.72 14.88 3.06
C HIS A 194 -7.46 13.73 2.09
N CYS A 195 -8.48 13.27 1.36
CA CYS A 195 -8.37 12.24 0.32
C CYS A 195 -9.51 12.37 -0.68
N HIS A 196 -9.24 12.14 -1.97
CA HIS A 196 -10.18 12.09 -3.09
C HIS A 196 -9.46 11.50 -4.31
N GLU A 197 -10.23 11.15 -5.34
CA GLU A 197 -9.68 10.77 -6.64
C GLU A 197 -8.91 11.97 -7.22
N GLY A 198 -7.71 11.71 -7.72
CA GLY A 198 -6.87 12.72 -8.35
C GLY A 198 -5.39 12.45 -8.20
N TYR A 199 -4.56 13.44 -8.53
CA TYR A 199 -3.11 13.29 -8.50
C TYR A 199 -2.49 13.63 -7.13
N TRP A 200 -1.77 12.68 -6.54
CA TRP A 200 -1.15 12.82 -5.21
C TRP A 200 0.37 13.00 -5.27
N CYS A 201 0.82 13.84 -6.19
CA CYS A 201 2.23 14.11 -6.48
C CYS A 201 2.61 15.59 -6.30
N GLY A 202 1.89 16.31 -5.43
CA GLY A 202 2.13 17.72 -5.12
C GLY A 202 3.23 17.97 -4.09
N ASP A 203 3.86 16.94 -3.53
CA ASP A 203 4.92 17.10 -2.54
C ASP A 203 6.27 17.46 -3.20
N ARG A 204 7.19 18.03 -2.42
CA ARG A 204 8.48 18.51 -2.94
C ARG A 204 9.33 17.43 -3.60
N PHE A 205 9.27 16.19 -3.10
CA PHE A 205 10.04 15.08 -3.65
C PHE A 205 9.40 14.56 -4.94
N ALA A 206 8.07 14.48 -4.99
CA ALA A 206 7.32 14.14 -6.19
C ALA A 206 7.57 15.16 -7.32
N ILE A 207 7.49 16.46 -7.02
CA ILE A 207 7.81 17.52 -7.98
C ILE A 207 9.26 17.37 -8.47
N LYS A 208 10.22 17.13 -7.57
CA LYS A 208 11.62 16.97 -7.98
C LYS A 208 11.83 15.73 -8.85
N ALA A 209 11.19 14.61 -8.51
CA ALA A 209 11.23 13.39 -9.31
C ALA A 209 10.67 13.62 -10.72
N PHE A 210 9.57 14.37 -10.84
CA PHE A 210 9.02 14.76 -12.14
C PHE A 210 10.00 15.61 -12.95
N GLN A 211 10.57 16.65 -12.35
CA GLN A 211 11.57 17.52 -13.00
C GLN A 211 12.80 16.75 -13.47
N ILE A 212 13.32 15.83 -12.64
CA ILE A 212 14.45 14.94 -13.01
C ILE A 212 14.07 14.05 -14.19
N THR A 213 12.86 13.48 -14.17
CA THR A 213 12.36 12.61 -15.24
C THR A 213 12.23 13.37 -16.54
N MET A 214 11.70 14.59 -16.52
CA MET A 214 11.60 15.45 -17.70
C MET A 214 12.99 15.85 -18.21
N ARG A 215 13.93 16.16 -17.31
CA ARG A 215 15.32 16.44 -17.68
C ARG A 215 15.96 15.26 -18.41
N ARG A 216 15.78 14.04 -17.91
CA ARG A 216 16.31 12.82 -18.54
C ARG A 216 15.67 12.57 -19.90
N ARG A 217 14.35 12.75 -20.01
CA ARG A 217 13.59 12.51 -21.25
C ARG A 217 13.95 13.48 -22.38
N TYR A 218 14.07 14.77 -22.07
CA TYR A 218 14.25 15.81 -23.10
C TYR A 218 15.70 16.31 -23.22
N ALA A 219 16.57 15.98 -22.27
CA ALA A 219 17.98 16.40 -22.16
C ALA A 219 18.23 17.92 -22.02
N SER A 220 17.36 18.78 -22.54
CA SER A 220 17.47 20.24 -22.47
C SER A 220 16.08 20.90 -22.38
N VAL A 221 15.99 22.04 -21.69
CA VAL A 221 14.72 22.78 -21.55
C VAL A 221 14.20 23.29 -22.90
N ALA A 222 15.10 23.65 -23.84
CA ALA A 222 14.72 24.06 -25.19
C ALA A 222 13.97 22.95 -25.96
N LYS A 223 14.43 21.69 -25.87
CA LYS A 223 13.74 20.55 -26.48
C LYS A 223 12.37 20.29 -25.84
N LEU A 224 12.28 20.42 -24.52
CA LEU A 224 11.01 20.30 -23.81
C LEU A 224 10.03 21.41 -24.22
N ASN A 225 10.48 22.67 -24.21
CA ASN A 225 9.71 23.83 -24.64
C ASN A 225 9.17 23.69 -26.06
N LYS A 226 10.01 23.22 -26.99
CA LYS A 226 9.59 22.90 -28.36
C LYS A 226 8.52 21.81 -28.40
N ALA A 227 8.66 20.76 -27.59
CA ALA A 227 7.72 19.64 -27.57
C ALA A 227 6.37 20.00 -26.91
N TRP A 228 6.39 20.87 -25.89
CA TRP A 228 5.20 21.21 -25.10
C TRP A 228 4.56 22.54 -25.49
N GLY A 229 5.16 23.31 -26.40
CA GLY A 229 4.70 24.66 -26.75
C GLY A 229 4.80 25.61 -25.56
N ARG A 230 5.92 25.56 -24.83
CA ARG A 230 6.18 26.35 -23.62
C ARG A 230 7.49 27.15 -23.74
N ASP A 231 7.76 27.98 -22.75
CA ASP A 231 8.91 28.89 -22.68
C ASP A 231 9.62 28.89 -21.31
N TYR A 232 9.66 27.74 -20.64
CA TYR A 232 10.37 27.59 -19.36
C TYR A 232 11.85 27.96 -19.47
N ARG A 233 12.36 28.68 -18.47
CA ARG A 233 13.77 29.07 -18.34
C ARG A 233 14.64 27.92 -17.86
N SER A 234 14.08 26.99 -17.09
CA SER A 234 14.78 25.81 -16.59
C SER A 234 13.81 24.67 -16.26
N PHE A 235 14.35 23.47 -16.00
CA PHE A 235 13.52 22.35 -15.53
C PHE A 235 12.92 22.57 -14.14
N ASP A 236 13.45 23.50 -13.33
CA ASP A 236 12.94 23.75 -11.98
C ASP A 236 11.63 24.54 -11.97
N GLU A 237 11.24 25.16 -13.10
CA GLU A 237 9.93 25.82 -13.28
C GLU A 237 8.81 24.83 -13.66
N ILE A 238 9.15 23.57 -13.94
CA ILE A 238 8.19 22.58 -14.40
C ILE A 238 7.45 21.98 -13.21
N LEU A 239 6.13 21.91 -13.33
CA LEU A 239 5.24 21.23 -12.41
C LEU A 239 4.50 20.09 -13.13
N PRO A 240 4.05 19.05 -12.41
CA PRO A 240 3.09 18.09 -12.95
C PRO A 240 1.87 18.82 -13.54
N PRO A 241 1.23 18.25 -14.58
CA PRO A 241 0.06 18.87 -15.20
C PRO A 241 -1.03 19.08 -14.14
N LYS A 242 -1.69 20.23 -14.19
CA LYS A 242 -2.89 20.45 -13.38
C LYS A 242 -3.92 19.40 -13.75
N GLU A 243 -4.64 18.92 -12.75
CA GLU A 243 -5.83 18.11 -12.98
C GLU A 243 -6.79 18.92 -13.85
N LEU A 244 -7.38 18.26 -14.86
CA LEU A 244 -8.45 18.86 -15.61
C LEU A 244 -9.64 18.87 -14.66
N SER A 245 -9.95 20.02 -14.06
CA SER A 245 -11.25 20.19 -13.42
C SER A 245 -12.30 20.04 -14.52
N ASP A 246 -13.30 19.19 -14.30
CA ASP A 246 -14.52 19.23 -15.09
C ASP A 246 -15.12 20.64 -14.93
N GLU A 247 -14.87 21.53 -15.90
CA GLU A 247 -15.71 22.72 -16.13
C GLU A 247 -17.08 22.28 -16.65
#